data_AF-A0A9P5XP82-F1
#
_entry.id   AF-A0A9P5XP82-F1
#
_cell.length_a   1.000
_cell.length_b   1.000
_cell.length_c   1.000
_cell.angle_alpha   90.00
_cell.angle_beta   90.00
_cell.angle_gamma   90.00
#
_symmetry.space_group_name_H-M   'P 1'
#
loop_
_entity.id
_entity.type
_entity.pdbx_description
1 polymer ?
#
loop_
_entity_poly.entity_id
_entity_poly.type
_entity_poly.pdbx_seq_one_letter_code
_entity_poly.pdbx_strand_id
1 'polypeptide(L)'
;MSILAQWLESRLIHQCLDIILQPVKTAAEIGIMMSDPLGNLHHVYPALAAYIVDTPESAMLACVVGKTSSVTMANYRQFALEASSIDPWDLATYSQLALSRHHLNGVHQPFWRNWPMAEPSQFLTPEPLHHWHKMFWDHDAKWCIHAVGKAKIDFRFSILHPQTGYLLHHVYPWLSMCNQLLI
;
A
#
# COMPACT_ATOMS: atom_id res chain seq x y z
N MET A 1 17.15 -5.94 14.83
CA MET A 1 17.54 -4.56 14.47
C MET A 1 17.12 -3.64 15.61
N SER A 2 17.90 -2.62 15.98
CA SER A 2 17.45 -1.62 16.96
C SER A 2 16.33 -0.78 16.35
N ILE A 3 15.42 -0.26 17.18
CA ILE A 3 14.31 0.60 16.72
C ILE A 3 14.84 1.81 15.92
N LEU A 4 15.97 2.37 16.34
CA LEU A 4 16.64 3.49 15.68
C LEU A 4 17.12 3.13 14.26
N ALA A 5 17.60 1.91 14.04
CA ALA A 5 18.02 1.47 12.70
C ALA A 5 16.83 1.38 11.74
N GLN A 6 15.69 0.83 12.19
CA GLN A 6 14.46 0.77 11.39
C GLN A 6 13.95 2.17 11.00
N TRP A 7 14.16 3.14 11.88
CA TRP A 7 13.73 4.53 11.66
C TRP A 7 14.61 5.23 10.63
N LEU A 8 15.93 5.03 10.73
CA LEU A 8 16.87 5.53 9.73
C LEU A 8 16.62 4.89 8.36
N GLU A 9 16.31 3.60 8.32
CA GLU A 9 15.91 2.90 7.09
C GLU A 9 14.62 3.52 6.51
N SER A 10 13.60 3.75 7.33
CA SER A 10 12.35 4.38 6.88
C SER A 10 12.62 5.79 6.34
N ARG A 11 13.44 6.59 7.03
CA ARG A 11 13.87 7.92 6.54
C ARG A 11 14.60 7.83 5.20
N LEU A 12 15.51 6.88 5.05
CA LEU A 12 16.26 6.67 3.81
C LEU A 12 15.33 6.29 2.66
N ILE A 13 14.38 5.37 2.87
CA ILE A 13 13.39 5.00 1.85
C ILE A 13 12.59 6.22 1.41
N HIS A 14 12.10 7.02 2.35
CA HIS A 14 11.36 8.24 2.05
C HIS A 14 12.21 9.26 1.28
N GLN A 15 13.49 9.43 1.60
CA GLN A 15 14.41 10.29 0.84
C GLN A 15 14.66 9.77 -0.59
N CYS A 16 14.88 8.46 -0.74
CA CYS A 16 15.05 7.83 -2.05
C CYS A 16 13.80 8.01 -2.92
N LEU A 17 12.61 7.73 -2.38
CA LEU A 17 11.33 7.94 -3.08
C LEU A 17 11.13 9.42 -3.42
N ASP A 18 11.50 10.33 -2.52
CA ASP A 18 11.41 11.76 -2.77
C ASP A 18 12.24 12.15 -4.00
N ILE A 19 13.48 11.67 -4.11
CA ILE A 19 14.38 11.94 -5.25
C ILE A 19 13.86 11.30 -6.53
N ILE A 20 13.54 10.00 -6.50
CA ILE A 20 13.16 9.23 -7.69
C ILE A 20 11.85 9.76 -8.28
N LEU A 21 10.90 10.18 -7.44
CA LEU A 21 9.57 10.61 -7.86
C LEU A 21 9.49 12.11 -8.18
N GLN A 22 10.58 12.88 -8.04
CA GLN A 22 10.58 14.32 -8.39
C GLN A 22 9.99 14.62 -9.77
N PRO A 23 10.35 13.92 -10.87
CA PRO A 23 9.80 14.24 -12.18
C PRO A 23 8.26 14.10 -12.24
N VAL A 24 7.71 13.10 -11.54
CA VAL A 24 6.27 12.84 -11.51
C VAL A 24 5.56 13.89 -10.64
N LYS A 25 6.17 14.30 -9.53
CA LYS A 25 5.66 15.38 -8.69
C LYS A 25 5.61 16.70 -9.44
N THR A 26 6.66 17.03 -10.17
CA THR A 26 6.68 18.22 -11.03
C THR A 26 5.56 18.14 -12.05
N ALA A 27 5.40 17.01 -12.76
CA ALA A 27 4.29 16.83 -13.70
C ALA A 27 2.91 16.96 -13.02
N ALA A 28 2.75 16.49 -11.78
CA ALA A 28 1.52 16.63 -11.01
C ALA A 28 1.22 18.10 -10.61
N GLU A 29 2.25 18.92 -10.41
CA GLU A 29 2.14 20.32 -10.01
C GLU A 29 1.92 21.26 -11.20
N ILE A 30 2.76 21.17 -12.24
CA ILE A 30 2.73 22.10 -13.38
C ILE A 30 1.92 21.58 -14.57
N GLY A 31 1.66 20.27 -14.62
CA GLY A 31 1.03 19.60 -15.75
C GLY A 31 2.06 19.11 -16.78
N ILE A 32 1.66 18.14 -17.61
CA ILE A 32 2.46 17.59 -18.71
C ILE A 32 1.57 17.28 -19.91
N MET A 33 2.12 17.42 -21.13
CA MET A 33 1.43 16.96 -22.33
C MET A 33 1.54 15.44 -22.45
N MET A 34 0.40 14.75 -22.55
CA MET A 34 0.33 13.29 -22.70
C MET A 34 -0.62 12.93 -23.86
N SER A 35 -0.26 11.93 -24.65
CA SER A 35 -1.11 11.42 -25.74
C SER A 35 -2.20 10.50 -25.20
N ASP A 36 -3.43 10.68 -25.66
CA ASP A 36 -4.50 9.70 -25.45
C ASP A 36 -4.35 8.47 -26.39
N PRO A 37 -5.18 7.41 -26.23
CA PRO A 37 -5.16 6.25 -27.13
C PRO A 37 -5.49 6.54 -28.60
N LEU A 38 -6.04 7.72 -28.91
CA LEU A 38 -6.33 8.18 -30.27
C LEU A 38 -5.19 9.05 -30.84
N GLY A 39 -4.14 9.32 -30.06
CA GLY A 39 -2.99 10.13 -30.44
C GLY A 39 -3.16 11.63 -30.22
N ASN A 40 -4.26 12.11 -29.63
CA ASN A 40 -4.42 13.52 -29.32
C ASN A 40 -3.61 13.89 -28.08
N LEU A 41 -3.03 15.09 -28.06
CA LEU A 41 -2.28 15.60 -26.92
C LEU A 41 -3.20 16.33 -25.94
N HIS A 42 -3.16 15.92 -24.68
CA HIS A 42 -3.90 16.53 -23.58
C HIS A 42 -2.92 17.08 -22.55
N HIS A 43 -3.21 18.27 -22.03
CA HIS A 43 -2.49 18.80 -20.88
C HIS A 43 -3.07 18.19 -19.60
N VAL A 44 -2.33 17.27 -18.99
CA VAL A 44 -2.80 16.46 -17.86
C VAL A 44 -1.99 16.71 -16.59
N TYR A 45 -2.61 16.49 -15.44
CA TYR A 45 -1.99 16.57 -14.11
C TYR A 45 -2.01 15.16 -13.48
N PRO A 46 -0.92 14.38 -13.58
CA PRO A 46 -0.90 13.02 -13.08
C PRO A 46 -1.07 12.97 -11.56
N ALA A 47 -2.11 12.28 -11.10
CA ALA A 47 -2.34 12.02 -9.68
C ALA A 47 -1.76 10.66 -9.27
N LEU A 48 -1.24 10.54 -8.05
CA LEU A 48 -0.89 9.25 -7.48
C LEU A 48 -2.17 8.50 -7.07
N ALA A 49 -2.70 7.69 -7.99
CA ALA A 49 -3.99 7.04 -7.80
C ALA A 49 -3.92 5.78 -6.90
N ALA A 50 -2.83 5.02 -6.98
CA ALA A 50 -2.66 3.78 -6.21
C ALA A 50 -1.18 3.47 -5.98
N TYR A 51 -0.84 3.00 -4.78
CA TYR A 51 0.43 2.38 -4.43
C TYR A 51 0.11 1.06 -3.70
N ILE A 52 0.25 -0.04 -4.43
CA ILE A 52 -0.07 -1.38 -3.92
C ILE A 52 1.14 -1.92 -3.18
N VAL A 53 0.98 -2.11 -1.88
CA VAL A 53 1.97 -2.67 -0.97
C VAL A 53 1.26 -3.54 0.06
N ASP A 54 2.00 -4.47 0.65
CA ASP A 54 1.55 -5.21 1.81
C ASP A 54 1.52 -4.33 3.07
N THR A 55 0.99 -4.90 4.16
CA THR A 55 0.67 -4.13 5.37
C THR A 55 1.88 -3.45 6.00
N PRO A 56 3.04 -4.11 6.21
CA PRO A 56 4.20 -3.47 6.84
C PRO A 56 4.74 -2.29 6.02
N GLU A 57 4.82 -2.47 4.70
CA GLU A 57 5.28 -1.49 3.73
C GLU A 57 4.31 -0.30 3.66
N SER A 58 3.00 -0.57 3.68
CA SER A 58 1.98 0.48 3.74
C SER A 58 2.11 1.35 4.99
N ALA A 59 2.38 0.73 6.15
CA ALA A 59 2.58 1.45 7.41
C ALA A 59 3.85 2.30 7.36
N MET A 60 4.94 1.76 6.81
CA MET A 60 6.18 2.49 6.61
C MET A 60 5.97 3.73 5.72
N LEU A 61 5.31 3.58 4.57
CA LEU A 61 5.04 4.69 3.64
C LEU A 61 4.06 5.74 4.20
N ALA A 62 3.08 5.31 5.00
CA ALA A 62 2.15 6.19 5.70
C ALA A 62 2.77 6.86 6.95
N CYS A 63 4.02 6.54 7.26
CA CYS A 63 4.75 7.04 8.43
C CYS A 63 4.19 6.59 9.80
N VAL A 64 3.46 5.48 9.86
CA VAL A 64 2.84 4.95 11.09
C VAL A 64 3.54 3.69 11.59
N VAL A 65 3.41 3.37 12.88
CA VAL A 65 3.96 2.15 13.50
C VAL A 65 2.90 1.30 14.18
N GLY A 66 3.28 0.04 14.44
CA GLY A 66 2.48 -0.89 15.21
C GLY A 66 1.26 -1.38 14.45
N LYS A 67 0.13 -1.52 15.15
CA LYS A 67 -1.15 -1.96 14.57
C LYS A 67 -2.03 -0.78 14.15
N THR A 68 -1.40 0.30 13.68
CA THR A 68 -2.09 1.52 13.26
C THR A 68 -2.46 1.39 11.78
N SER A 69 -3.64 1.90 11.41
CA SER A 69 -4.05 1.94 10.00
C SER A 69 -3.14 2.87 9.21
N SER A 70 -2.58 2.37 8.11
CA SER A 70 -1.85 3.17 7.12
C SER A 70 -2.79 4.08 6.30
N VAL A 71 -4.08 3.72 6.25
CA VAL A 71 -5.16 4.55 5.75
C VAL A 71 -5.73 5.34 6.93
N THR A 72 -5.01 6.39 7.35
CA THR A 72 -5.51 7.34 8.35
C THR A 72 -6.01 8.61 7.67
N MET A 73 -7.08 9.22 8.20
CA MET A 73 -7.58 10.53 7.71
C MET A 73 -6.71 11.70 8.18
N ALA A 74 -5.68 11.45 8.99
CA ALA A 74 -4.76 12.48 9.44
C ALA A 74 -3.88 12.98 8.28
N ASN A 75 -3.79 14.30 8.13
CA ASN A 75 -3.00 14.96 7.09
C ASN A 75 -1.56 15.21 7.58
N TYR A 76 -0.55 15.25 6.69
CA TYR A 76 0.83 15.61 7.07
C TYR A 76 0.95 16.91 7.87
N ARG A 77 0.07 17.89 7.65
CA ARG A 77 0.06 19.15 8.41
C ARG A 77 -0.18 18.92 9.89
N GLN A 78 -1.02 17.94 10.23
CA GLN A 78 -1.27 17.55 11.62
C GLN A 78 -0.05 16.83 12.21
N PHE A 79 0.66 16.05 11.39
CA PHE A 79 1.91 15.38 11.81
C PHE A 79 3.10 16.34 11.95
N ALA A 80 3.20 17.38 11.11
CA ALA A 80 4.34 18.29 11.06
C ALA A 80 4.29 19.42 12.11
N LEU A 81 3.10 19.90 12.48
CA LEU A 81 2.94 21.01 13.43
C LEU A 81 3.42 20.64 14.84
N GLU A 82 3.17 19.42 15.30
CA GLU A 82 3.52 18.97 16.65
C GLU A 82 4.97 18.50 16.79
N ALA A 83 5.61 18.12 15.67
CA ALA A 83 7.00 17.69 15.62
C ALA A 83 8.01 18.84 15.47
N SER A 84 7.54 20.05 15.13
CA SER A 84 8.38 21.21 14.78
C SER A 84 9.21 21.80 15.93
N SER A 85 8.89 21.48 17.19
CA SER A 85 9.59 22.02 18.35
C SER A 85 10.92 21.33 18.68
N ILE A 86 11.25 20.23 18.00
CA ILE A 86 12.38 19.35 18.35
C ILE A 86 13.19 19.02 17.11
N ASP A 87 14.51 18.97 17.27
CA ASP A 87 15.42 18.59 16.20
C ASP A 87 15.16 17.13 15.77
N PRO A 88 14.79 16.86 14.51
CA PRO A 88 14.60 15.50 14.01
C PRO A 88 15.86 14.62 14.08
N TRP A 89 17.05 15.21 14.20
CA TRP A 89 18.31 14.49 14.35
C TRP A 89 18.64 14.11 15.80
N ASP A 90 17.95 14.68 16.79
CA ASP A 90 17.88 14.10 18.13
C ASP A 90 16.93 12.89 18.09
N LEU A 91 17.46 11.78 17.59
CA LEU A 91 16.68 10.56 17.35
C LEU A 91 16.02 10.03 18.62
N ALA A 92 16.67 10.18 19.79
CA ALA A 92 16.14 9.68 21.06
C ALA A 92 14.88 10.48 21.46
N THR A 93 14.99 11.80 21.49
CA THR A 93 13.87 12.67 21.88
C THR A 93 12.75 12.66 20.84
N TYR A 94 13.11 12.76 19.55
CA TYR A 94 12.15 12.72 18.46
C TYR A 94 11.39 11.39 18.46
N SER A 95 12.07 10.27 18.66
CA SER A 95 11.42 8.95 18.65
C SER A 95 10.48 8.71 19.81
N GLN A 96 10.86 9.16 21.00
CA GLN A 96 10.00 9.05 22.16
C GLN A 96 8.68 9.79 21.95
N LEU A 97 8.70 10.98 21.36
CA LEU A 97 7.49 11.77 21.12
C LEU A 97 6.65 11.25 19.96
N ALA A 98 7.29 10.97 18.83
CA ALA A 98 6.63 10.40 17.66
C ALA A 98 5.93 9.08 18.00
N LEU A 99 6.54 8.23 18.81
CA LEU A 99 5.95 6.96 19.26
C LEU A 99 4.86 7.15 20.32
N SER A 100 5.13 7.95 21.37
CA SER A 100 4.25 8.04 22.54
C SER A 100 2.96 8.81 22.29
N ARG A 101 2.97 9.79 21.38
CA ARG A 101 1.80 10.65 21.13
C ARG A 101 1.04 10.31 19.87
N HIS A 102 1.72 9.82 18.83
CA HIS A 102 1.16 9.77 17.47
C HIS A 102 1.33 8.42 16.76
N HIS A 103 2.00 7.45 17.39
CA HIS A 103 2.30 6.15 16.78
C HIS A 103 2.97 6.29 15.39
N LEU A 104 3.98 7.16 15.29
CA LEU A 104 4.72 7.42 14.06
C LEU A 104 6.05 6.66 13.97
N ASN A 105 6.53 6.44 12.75
CA ASN A 105 7.75 5.67 12.44
C ASN A 105 9.04 6.50 12.35
N GLY A 106 8.98 7.77 12.78
CA GLY A 106 10.17 8.63 12.84
C GLY A 106 10.53 9.37 11.57
N VAL A 107 9.77 9.19 10.49
CA VAL A 107 9.93 9.95 9.27
C VAL A 107 9.48 11.39 9.51
N HIS A 108 10.38 12.34 9.31
CA HIS A 108 10.14 13.78 9.50
C HIS A 108 9.91 14.51 8.17
N GLN A 109 10.30 13.90 7.05
CA GLN A 109 10.07 14.41 5.69
C GLN A 109 9.47 13.28 4.83
N PRO A 110 8.16 13.02 4.94
CA PRO A 110 7.49 12.05 4.09
C PRO A 110 7.68 12.40 2.61
N PHE A 111 7.74 11.40 1.73
CA PHE A 111 8.01 11.66 0.32
C PHE A 111 6.81 12.36 -0.31
N TRP A 112 5.60 12.09 0.16
CA TRP A 112 4.37 12.63 -0.39
C TRP A 112 4.01 14.05 0.13
N ARG A 113 4.81 14.63 1.03
CA ARG A 113 4.53 15.93 1.68
C ARG A 113 4.31 17.12 0.72
N ASN A 114 4.93 17.07 -0.46
CA ASN A 114 4.89 18.10 -1.49
C ASN A 114 4.30 17.58 -2.81
N TRP A 115 3.56 16.48 -2.75
CA TRP A 115 2.91 15.92 -3.93
C TRP A 115 1.41 16.24 -3.87
N PRO A 116 0.88 17.04 -4.84
CA PRO A 116 -0.54 17.35 -4.89
C PRO A 116 -1.42 16.10 -4.88
N MET A 117 -2.41 16.06 -3.98
CA MET A 117 -3.40 14.97 -3.87
C MET A 117 -2.81 13.57 -3.65
N ALA A 118 -1.64 13.49 -3.00
CA ALA A 118 -0.98 12.23 -2.66
C ALA A 118 -1.01 11.98 -1.15
N GLU A 119 -2.17 12.07 -0.51
CA GLU A 119 -2.28 11.65 0.90
C GLU A 119 -2.33 10.11 0.97
N PRO A 120 -1.70 9.45 1.95
CA PRO A 120 -1.69 7.99 2.07
C PRO A 120 -3.09 7.37 2.07
N SER A 121 -4.08 8.04 2.66
CA SER A 121 -5.48 7.58 2.63
C SER A 121 -6.14 7.59 1.26
N GLN A 122 -5.56 8.29 0.29
CA GLN A 122 -6.05 8.37 -1.08
C GLN A 122 -5.39 7.32 -1.97
N PHE A 123 -4.06 7.14 -1.84
CA PHE A 123 -3.31 6.28 -2.75
C PHE A 123 -2.98 4.89 -2.20
N LEU A 124 -2.97 4.69 -0.87
CA LEU A 124 -2.76 3.34 -0.32
C LEU A 124 -4.07 2.56 -0.46
N THR A 125 -4.05 1.57 -1.34
CA THR A 125 -5.18 0.67 -1.53
C THR A 125 -5.21 -0.36 -0.40
N PRO A 126 -6.40 -0.79 0.06
CA PRO A 126 -6.52 -1.93 0.96
C PRO A 126 -5.76 -3.12 0.40
N GLU A 127 -5.05 -3.82 1.28
CA GLU A 127 -4.18 -4.92 0.90
C GLU A 127 -5.04 -6.11 0.38
N PRO A 128 -4.97 -6.49 -0.92
CA PRO A 128 -5.94 -7.46 -1.45
C PRO A 128 -5.66 -8.91 -1.02
N LEU A 129 -4.40 -9.25 -0.76
CA LEU A 129 -3.97 -10.64 -0.59
C LEU A 129 -4.27 -11.17 0.81
N HIS A 130 -3.85 -10.50 1.86
CA HIS A 130 -4.13 -10.85 3.26
C HIS A 130 -5.52 -10.41 3.70
N HIS A 131 -6.03 -9.26 3.27
CA HIS A 131 -7.32 -8.78 3.75
C HIS A 131 -8.50 -9.44 3.03
N TRP A 132 -8.51 -9.51 1.71
CA TRP A 132 -9.63 -10.11 0.98
C TRP A 132 -9.41 -11.58 0.71
N HIS A 133 -8.29 -11.95 0.07
CA HIS A 133 -8.09 -13.31 -0.39
C HIS A 133 -7.89 -14.29 0.77
N LYS A 134 -7.04 -13.97 1.75
CA LYS A 134 -6.81 -14.86 2.90
C LYS A 134 -8.05 -14.95 3.80
N MET A 135 -8.73 -13.85 4.09
CA MET A 135 -10.00 -13.88 4.85
C MET A 135 -11.04 -14.76 4.14
N PHE A 136 -11.23 -14.56 2.85
CA PHE A 136 -12.15 -15.37 2.04
C PHE A 136 -11.79 -16.85 2.13
N TRP A 137 -10.51 -17.19 1.95
CA TRP A 137 -10.09 -18.60 1.98
C TRP A 137 -10.18 -19.23 3.37
N ASP A 138 -9.80 -18.49 4.42
CA ASP A 138 -9.73 -19.01 5.78
C ASP A 138 -11.09 -19.11 6.47
N HIS A 139 -12.09 -18.35 6.00
CA HIS A 139 -13.41 -18.29 6.61
C HIS A 139 -14.52 -18.66 5.63
N ASP A 140 -14.77 -17.82 4.63
CA ASP A 140 -15.95 -17.93 3.76
C ASP A 140 -15.91 -19.20 2.91
N ALA A 141 -14.78 -19.49 2.28
CA ALA A 141 -14.58 -20.68 1.46
C ALA A 141 -14.71 -21.95 2.31
N LYS A 142 -14.06 -22.01 3.48
CA LYS A 142 -14.18 -23.17 4.39
C LYS A 142 -15.63 -23.38 4.84
N TRP A 143 -16.34 -22.31 5.18
CA TRP A 143 -17.74 -22.39 5.58
C TRP A 143 -18.62 -22.89 4.43
N CYS A 144 -18.45 -22.36 3.22
CA CYS A 144 -19.19 -22.81 2.04
C CYS A 144 -18.92 -24.28 1.74
N ILE A 145 -17.66 -24.73 1.82
CA ILE A 145 -17.26 -26.12 1.60
C ILE A 145 -17.94 -27.04 2.63
N HIS A 146 -18.00 -26.63 3.90
CA HIS A 146 -18.70 -27.40 4.94
C HIS A 146 -20.23 -27.43 4.74
N ALA A 147 -20.84 -26.30 4.39
CA ALA A 147 -22.28 -26.18 4.25
C ALA A 147 -22.82 -26.92 3.00
N VAL A 148 -22.08 -26.87 1.89
CA VAL A 148 -22.54 -27.37 0.58
C VAL A 148 -21.91 -28.73 0.22
N GLY A 149 -20.74 -29.04 0.79
CA GLY A 149 -19.95 -30.22 0.48
C GLY A 149 -18.96 -29.99 -0.68
N LYS A 150 -17.73 -30.47 -0.51
CA LYS A 150 -16.61 -30.29 -1.46
C LYS A 150 -16.99 -30.65 -2.90
N ALA A 151 -17.58 -31.84 -3.12
CA ALA A 151 -17.94 -32.31 -4.47
C ALA A 151 -18.93 -31.38 -5.19
N LYS A 152 -19.87 -30.79 -4.44
CA LYS A 152 -20.89 -29.90 -5.03
C LYS A 152 -20.30 -28.53 -5.34
N ILE A 153 -19.35 -28.04 -4.54
CA ILE A 153 -18.59 -26.82 -4.85
C ILE A 153 -17.71 -27.03 -6.08
N ASP A 154 -16.93 -28.11 -6.14
CA ASP A 154 -16.07 -28.43 -7.28
C ASP A 154 -16.89 -28.50 -8.58
N PHE A 155 -18.06 -29.15 -8.55
CA PHE A 155 -18.98 -29.20 -9.68
C PHE A 155 -19.45 -27.80 -10.11
N ARG A 156 -19.81 -26.92 -9.16
CA ARG A 156 -20.24 -25.54 -9.47
C ARG A 156 -19.12 -24.73 -10.11
N PHE A 157 -17.88 -24.87 -9.64
CA PHE A 157 -16.74 -24.23 -10.27
C PHE A 157 -16.45 -24.79 -11.67
N SER A 158 -16.65 -26.10 -11.89
CA SER A 158 -16.43 -26.72 -13.22
C SER A 158 -17.40 -26.28 -14.31
N ILE A 159 -18.57 -25.74 -13.94
CA ILE A 159 -19.57 -25.24 -14.90
C ILE A 159 -19.51 -23.72 -15.09
N LEU A 160 -18.62 -23.02 -14.38
CA LEU A 160 -18.39 -21.59 -14.63
C LEU A 160 -17.90 -21.42 -16.07
N HIS A 161 -18.34 -20.34 -16.71
CA HIS A 161 -17.89 -20.03 -18.07
C HIS A 161 -16.36 -19.91 -18.06
N PRO A 162 -15.64 -20.62 -18.97
CA PRO A 162 -14.21 -20.44 -19.11
C PRO A 162 -13.92 -18.95 -19.33
N GLN A 163 -13.11 -18.34 -18.47
CA GLN A 163 -12.78 -16.93 -18.65
C GLN A 163 -11.99 -16.76 -19.95
N THR A 164 -12.63 -16.18 -20.96
CA THR A 164 -12.02 -15.74 -22.21
C THR A 164 -11.42 -14.35 -22.03
N GLY A 165 -10.35 -14.27 -21.22
CA GLY A 165 -9.48 -13.12 -21.10
C GLY A 165 -8.04 -13.48 -21.50
N TYR A 166 -7.24 -12.49 -21.90
CA TYR A 166 -5.81 -12.69 -22.17
C TYR A 166 -5.09 -13.17 -20.91
N LEU A 167 -4.86 -14.48 -20.84
CA LEU A 167 -4.11 -15.16 -19.80
C LEU A 167 -2.61 -14.87 -19.98
N LEU A 168 -2.00 -14.23 -18.98
CA LEU A 168 -0.70 -14.70 -18.52
C LEU A 168 -0.88 -16.18 -18.21
N HIS A 169 -0.34 -17.04 -19.06
CA HIS A 169 -0.31 -18.48 -18.87
C HIS A 169 0.16 -18.78 -17.44
N HIS A 170 -0.70 -19.43 -16.64
CA HIS A 170 -0.42 -20.17 -15.38
C HIS A 170 -1.54 -19.98 -14.33
N VAL A 171 -2.83 -20.15 -14.67
CA VAL A 171 -3.92 -20.18 -13.64
C VAL A 171 -4.44 -21.59 -13.35
N TYR A 172 -4.33 -22.53 -14.29
CA TYR A 172 -4.78 -23.91 -14.06
C TYR A 172 -3.93 -24.76 -13.10
N PRO A 173 -2.62 -24.52 -12.88
CA PRO A 173 -1.89 -25.27 -11.84
C PRO A 173 -2.29 -24.89 -10.41
N TRP A 174 -2.87 -23.70 -10.15
CA TRP A 174 -3.01 -23.17 -8.79
C TRP A 174 -3.99 -23.93 -7.91
N LEU A 175 -5.14 -24.37 -8.45
CA LEU A 175 -6.09 -25.18 -7.69
C LEU A 175 -5.54 -26.57 -7.32
N SER A 176 -4.56 -27.08 -8.09
CA SER A 176 -3.85 -28.33 -7.79
C SER A 176 -2.64 -28.09 -6.86
N MET A 177 -1.90 -26.99 -7.05
CA MET A 177 -0.70 -26.63 -6.26
C MET A 177 -1.02 -26.21 -4.82
N CYS A 178 -2.16 -25.58 -4.57
CA CYS A 178 -2.57 -25.25 -3.19
C CYS A 178 -2.86 -26.49 -2.33
N ASN A 179 -3.09 -27.66 -2.95
CA ASN A 179 -3.18 -28.94 -2.23
C ASN A 179 -1.82 -29.61 -1.98
N GLN A 180 -0.71 -29.07 -2.49
CA GLN A 180 0.63 -29.68 -2.37
C GLN A 180 1.67 -28.82 -1.63
N LEU A 181 1.30 -27.64 -1.12
CA LEU A 181 2.23 -26.76 -0.40
C LEU A 181 1.97 -26.60 1.10
N LEU A 182 1.01 -27.32 1.70
CA LEU A 182 0.77 -27.33 3.14
C LEU A 182 0.33 -28.72 3.65
N ILE A 183 1.17 -29.73 3.38
CA ILE A 183 1.37 -30.88 4.28
C ILE A 183 2.83 -30.82 4.74
#